data_AF-A0A0A6UIG0-F1
#
_entry.id   AF-A0A0A6UIG0-F1
#
_cell.length_a   1.000
_cell.length_b   1.000
_cell.length_c   1.000
_cell.angle_alpha   90.00
_cell.angle_beta   90.00
_cell.angle_gamma   90.00
#
_symmetry.space_group_name_H-M   'P 1'
#
loop_
_entity.id
_entity.type
_entity.pdbx_description
1 polymer ?
#
loop_
_entity_poly.entity_id
_entity_poly.type
_entity_poly.pdbx_seq_one_letter_code
_entity_poly.pdbx_strand_id
1 'polypeptide(L)'
;MLRNAQGDYARSLKLMRDKDPQLSEDGFHLLTLIAADHIDELIQEYRRDGPHRYWLLELIAGAGSPRAFDVLAEALDHEEESYRSRAEGGLRALDTKEARRLLFERGRRTR
;
A
#
# COMPACT_ATOMS: atom_id res chain seq x y z
N MET A 1 5.17 19.32 -15.56
CA MET A 1 4.71 17.92 -15.65
C MET A 1 3.84 17.49 -14.45
N LEU A 2 3.88 18.16 -13.29
CA LEU A 2 3.13 17.78 -12.06
C LEU A 2 1.58 17.85 -12.14
N ARG A 3 1.00 18.62 -13.07
CA ARG A 3 -0.46 18.83 -13.12
C ARG A 3 -1.24 17.62 -13.67
N ASN A 4 -0.58 16.73 -14.40
CA ASN A 4 -1.22 15.56 -15.00
C ASN A 4 -1.23 14.36 -14.04
N ALA A 5 -0.12 14.10 -13.33
CA ALA A 5 0.00 12.98 -12.38
C ALA A 5 -1.03 13.05 -11.23
N GLN A 6 -1.24 14.24 -10.64
CA GLN A 6 -2.27 14.43 -9.60
C GLN A 6 -3.70 14.21 -10.13
N GLY A 7 -3.97 14.55 -11.39
CA GLY A 7 -5.25 14.27 -12.04
C GLY A 7 -5.48 12.78 -12.27
N ASP A 8 -4.42 12.07 -12.68
CA ASP A 8 -4.46 10.63 -12.91
C ASP A 8 -4.64 9.84 -11.61
N TYR A 9 -3.99 10.27 -10.52
CA TYR A 9 -4.21 9.69 -9.18
C TYR A 9 -5.66 9.81 -8.72
N ALA A 10 -6.20 11.03 -8.68
CA ALA A 10 -7.54 11.27 -8.16
C ALA A 10 -8.61 10.52 -8.99
N ARG A 11 -8.42 10.44 -10.31
CA ARG A 11 -9.32 9.68 -11.19
C ARG A 11 -9.23 8.18 -10.90
N SER A 12 -8.03 7.63 -10.78
CA SER A 12 -7.82 6.20 -10.54
C SER A 12 -8.36 5.79 -9.16
N LEU A 13 -8.16 6.62 -8.14
CA LEU A 13 -8.73 6.44 -6.81
C LEU A 13 -10.26 6.47 -6.82
N LYS A 14 -10.86 7.37 -7.61
CA LYS A 14 -12.31 7.40 -7.78
C LYS A 14 -12.83 6.12 -8.43
N LEU A 15 -12.17 5.62 -9.48
CA LEU A 15 -12.51 4.36 -10.15
C LEU A 15 -12.41 3.18 -9.19
N MET A 16 -11.33 3.09 -8.40
CA MET A 16 -11.13 2.03 -7.42
C MET A 16 -12.28 1.97 -6.39
N ARG A 17 -12.87 3.12 -6.07
CA ARG A 17 -14.00 3.25 -5.13
C ARG A 17 -15.37 3.09 -5.77
N ASP A 18 -15.43 2.83 -7.07
CA ASP A 18 -16.69 2.63 -7.77
C ASP A 18 -17.37 1.34 -7.28
N LYS A 19 -18.69 1.30 -7.39
CA LYS A 19 -19.49 0.12 -7.02
C LYS A 19 -19.47 -0.94 -8.12
N ASP A 20 -19.17 -0.54 -9.35
CA ASP A 20 -18.94 -1.47 -10.44
C ASP A 20 -17.61 -2.21 -10.21
N PRO A 21 -17.62 -3.55 -10.09
CA PRO A 21 -16.41 -4.33 -9.81
C PRO A 21 -15.32 -4.15 -10.87
N GLN A 22 -15.69 -4.02 -12.15
CA GLN A 22 -14.71 -3.85 -13.22
C GLN A 22 -14.02 -2.50 -13.13
N LEU A 23 -14.79 -1.42 -12.88
CA LEU A 23 -14.21 -0.09 -12.70
C LEU A 23 -13.34 -0.02 -11.45
N SER A 24 -13.73 -0.73 -10.40
CA SER A 24 -12.96 -0.86 -9.17
C SER A 24 -11.59 -1.51 -9.43
N GLU A 25 -11.57 -2.65 -10.12
CA GLU A 25 -10.33 -3.35 -10.51
C GLU A 25 -9.47 -2.50 -11.46
N ASP A 26 -10.07 -1.87 -12.48
CA ASP A 26 -9.36 -0.98 -13.40
C ASP A 26 -8.68 0.17 -12.65
N GLY A 27 -9.39 0.79 -11.70
CA GLY A 27 -8.85 1.85 -10.86
C GLY A 27 -7.66 1.38 -10.00
N PHE A 28 -7.75 0.18 -9.43
CA PHE A 28 -6.65 -0.44 -8.69
C PHE A 28 -5.42 -0.69 -9.58
N HIS A 29 -5.62 -1.22 -10.78
CA HIS A 29 -4.53 -1.45 -11.74
C HIS A 29 -3.86 -0.15 -12.17
N LEU A 30 -4.63 0.90 -12.45
CA LEU A 30 -4.08 2.22 -12.77
C LEU A 30 -3.27 2.80 -11.60
N LEU A 31 -3.77 2.69 -10.36
CA LEU A 31 -3.04 3.14 -9.18
C LEU A 31 -1.72 2.40 -8.99
N THR A 32 -1.65 1.12 -9.32
CA THR A 32 -0.41 0.32 -9.19
C THR A 32 0.74 0.91 -9.99
N LEU A 33 0.44 1.50 -11.17
CA LEU A 33 1.44 2.10 -12.05
C LEU A 33 2.03 3.41 -11.50
N ILE A 34 1.31 4.09 -10.61
CA ILE A 34 1.66 5.42 -10.08
C ILE A 34 1.80 5.44 -8.55
N ALA A 35 1.72 4.29 -7.88
CA ALA A 35 1.65 4.19 -6.43
C ALA A 35 2.91 4.74 -5.73
N ALA A 36 4.09 4.52 -6.30
CA ALA A 36 5.35 5.02 -5.74
C ALA A 36 5.42 6.56 -5.72
N ASP A 37 4.90 7.21 -6.76
CA ASP A 37 4.89 8.66 -6.89
C ASP A 37 3.86 9.32 -5.95
N HIS A 38 2.79 8.59 -5.62
CA HIS A 38 1.66 9.06 -4.78
C HIS A 38 1.56 8.34 -3.42
N ILE A 39 2.70 7.86 -2.90
CA ILE A 39 2.72 7.06 -1.67
C ILE A 39 2.19 7.83 -0.45
N ASP A 40 2.45 9.13 -0.35
CA ASP A 40 2.01 9.94 0.80
C ASP A 40 0.49 10.12 0.77
N GLU A 41 -0.10 10.30 -0.42
CA GLU A 41 -1.54 10.34 -0.61
C GLU A 41 -2.18 8.98 -0.32
N LEU A 42 -1.62 7.88 -0.80
CA LEU A 42 -2.09 6.52 -0.50
C LEU A 42 -2.07 6.22 1.01
N ILE A 43 -1.01 6.62 1.71
CA ILE A 43 -0.90 6.49 3.18
C ILE A 43 -2.01 7.28 3.87
N GLN A 44 -2.27 8.51 3.43
CA GLN A 44 -3.37 9.31 3.98
C GLN A 44 -4.73 8.66 3.74
N GLU A 45 -4.98 8.12 2.54
CA GLU A 45 -6.21 7.40 2.24
C GLU A 45 -6.38 6.14 3.08
N TYR A 46 -5.30 5.36 3.28
CA TYR A 46 -5.32 4.15 4.10
C TYR A 46 -5.73 4.44 5.56
N ARG A 47 -5.22 5.54 6.14
CA ARG A 47 -5.51 5.96 7.52
C ARG A 47 -6.94 6.43 7.75
N ARG A 48 -7.71 6.74 6.70
CA ARG A 48 -9.11 7.16 6.84
C ARG A 48 -10.07 6.03 7.18
N ASP A 49 -9.59 4.77 7.17
CA ASP A 49 -10.30 3.54 7.49
C ASP A 49 -11.62 3.36 6.72
N GLY A 50 -11.63 2.43 5.75
CA GLY A 50 -12.77 2.27 4.85
C GLY A 50 -12.76 0.94 4.09
N PRO A 51 -13.77 0.69 3.25
CA PRO A 51 -14.00 -0.62 2.64
C PRO A 51 -12.87 -1.10 1.71
N HIS A 52 -12.05 -0.19 1.20
CA HIS A 52 -10.92 -0.51 0.31
C HIS A 52 -9.57 -0.54 1.03
N ARG A 53 -9.56 -0.61 2.36
CA ARG A 53 -8.34 -0.52 3.17
C ARG A 53 -7.32 -1.61 2.82
N TYR A 54 -7.78 -2.82 2.54
CA TYR A 54 -6.92 -3.92 2.10
C TYR A 54 -6.23 -3.60 0.76
N TRP A 55 -6.96 -3.11 -0.24
CA TRP A 55 -6.38 -2.70 -1.53
C TRP A 55 -5.42 -1.51 -1.40
N LEU A 56 -5.72 -0.55 -0.53
CA LEU A 56 -4.79 0.54 -0.24
C LEU A 56 -3.49 0.01 0.39
N LEU A 57 -3.56 -0.96 1.30
CA LEU A 57 -2.37 -1.62 1.83
C LEU A 57 -1.60 -2.36 0.74
N GLU A 58 -2.29 -3.03 -0.20
CA GLU A 58 -1.64 -3.67 -1.34
C GLU A 58 -0.84 -2.67 -2.20
N LEU A 59 -1.44 -1.52 -2.52
CA LEU A 59 -0.76 -0.46 -3.27
C LEU A 59 0.45 0.11 -2.50
N ILE A 60 0.29 0.36 -1.20
CA ILE A 60 1.35 0.87 -0.33
C ILE A 60 2.52 -0.14 -0.24
N ALA A 61 2.21 -1.42 -0.05
CA ALA A 61 3.22 -2.49 -0.02
C ALA A 61 3.92 -2.67 -1.37
N GLY A 62 3.17 -2.56 -2.48
CA GLY A 62 3.70 -2.69 -3.84
C GLY A 62 4.51 -1.48 -4.32
N ALA A 63 4.37 -0.32 -3.69
CA ALA A 63 5.06 0.90 -4.10
C ALA A 63 6.59 0.85 -3.89
N GLY A 64 7.11 -0.05 -3.06
CA GLY A 64 8.55 -0.19 -2.80
C GLY A 64 9.22 1.05 -2.19
N SER A 65 8.43 2.00 -1.70
CA SER A 65 8.92 3.28 -1.19
C SER A 65 9.23 3.16 0.31
N PRO A 66 10.43 3.54 0.78
CA PRO A 66 10.76 3.55 2.22
C PRO A 66 9.79 4.40 3.07
N ARG A 67 9.09 5.37 2.46
CA ARG A 67 8.04 6.16 3.13
C ARG A 67 6.86 5.30 3.63
N ALA A 68 6.67 4.11 3.06
CA ALA A 68 5.65 3.15 3.49
C ALA A 68 5.99 2.41 4.80
N PHE A 69 7.24 2.52 5.28
CA PHE A 69 7.75 1.71 6.38
C PHE A 69 6.84 1.72 7.61
N ASP A 70 6.45 2.90 8.12
CA ASP A 70 5.66 2.99 9.35
C ASP A 70 4.28 2.33 9.22
N VAL A 71 3.61 2.51 8.07
CA VAL A 71 2.30 1.90 7.80
C VAL A 71 2.40 0.38 7.70
N LEU A 72 3.43 -0.12 7.03
CA LEU A 72 3.65 -1.56 6.93
C LEU A 72 4.07 -2.16 8.27
N ALA A 73 4.87 -1.45 9.06
CA ALA A 73 5.25 -1.87 10.42
C ALA A 73 4.02 -1.99 11.34
N GLU A 74 3.11 -1.01 11.30
CA GLU A 74 1.84 -1.06 12.03
C GLU A 74 0.96 -2.23 11.57
N ALA A 75 0.86 -2.45 10.25
CA ALA A 75 0.03 -3.50 9.67
C ALA A 75 0.53 -4.94 9.98
N LEU A 76 1.76 -5.12 10.46
CA LEU A 76 2.24 -6.41 10.97
C LEU A 76 1.49 -6.90 12.21
N ASP A 77 0.88 -5.98 12.97
CA ASP A 77 0.12 -6.27 14.18
C ASP A 77 -1.40 -6.28 13.93
N HIS A 78 -1.83 -6.20 12.68
CA HIS A 78 -3.25 -6.25 12.31
C HIS A 78 -3.87 -7.59 12.71
N GLU A 79 -5.17 -7.62 13.06
CA GLU A 79 -5.87 -8.83 13.52
C GLU A 79 -6.01 -9.90 12.42
N GLU A 80 -6.19 -9.46 11.17
CA GLU A 80 -6.28 -10.33 10.00
C GLU A 80 -4.91 -10.75 9.45
N GLU A 81 -4.72 -12.05 9.19
CA GLU A 81 -3.48 -12.59 8.62
C GLU A 81 -3.17 -12.08 7.21
N SER A 82 -4.19 -11.79 6.41
CA SER A 82 -4.05 -11.21 5.06
C SER A 82 -3.29 -9.89 5.08
N TYR A 83 -3.64 -9.00 6.02
CA TYR A 83 -2.97 -7.72 6.24
C TYR A 83 -1.53 -7.92 6.72
N ARG A 84 -1.31 -8.81 7.70
CA ARG A 84 0.03 -9.11 8.22
C ARG A 84 0.96 -9.65 7.13
N SER A 85 0.48 -10.60 6.33
CA SER A 85 1.23 -11.18 5.21
C SER A 85 1.57 -10.14 4.15
N ARG A 86 0.62 -9.26 3.81
CA ARG A 86 0.84 -8.16 2.86
C ARG A 86 1.89 -7.17 3.37
N ALA A 87 1.81 -6.81 4.65
CA ALA A 87 2.75 -5.93 5.32
C ALA A 87 4.17 -6.53 5.36
N GLU A 88 4.27 -7.82 5.70
CA GLU A 88 5.53 -8.55 5.70
C GLU A 88 6.18 -8.57 4.30
N GLY A 89 5.39 -8.87 3.26
CA GLY A 89 5.86 -8.80 1.87
C GLY A 89 6.36 -7.42 1.47
N GLY A 90 5.62 -6.37 1.82
CA GLY A 90 6.02 -4.98 1.58
C GLY A 90 7.33 -4.61 2.28
N LEU A 91 7.46 -4.93 3.57
CA LEU A 91 8.69 -4.67 4.34
C LEU A 91 9.90 -5.40 3.78
N ARG A 92 9.73 -6.64 3.31
CA ARG A 92 10.80 -7.37 2.61
C ARG A 92 11.20 -6.66 1.32
N ALA A 93 10.23 -6.16 0.55
CA ALA A 93 10.48 -5.46 -0.70
C ALA A 93 11.16 -4.09 -0.52
N LEU A 94 10.99 -3.44 0.65
CA LEU A 94 11.71 -2.19 0.95
C LEU A 94 13.24 -2.38 1.01
N ASP A 95 13.70 -3.58 1.38
CA ASP A 95 15.11 -3.96 1.53
C ASP A 95 15.99 -2.98 2.36
N THR A 96 15.36 -2.23 3.27
CA THR A 96 16.08 -1.32 4.19
C THR A 96 16.63 -2.08 5.39
N LYS A 97 17.61 -1.49 6.08
CA LYS A 97 18.17 -2.08 7.32
C LYS A 97 17.10 -2.14 8.41
N GLU A 98 16.27 -1.11 8.48
CA GLU A 98 15.18 -0.93 9.43
C GLU A 98 14.10 -2.00 9.23
N ALA A 99 13.69 -2.25 7.98
CA ALA A 99 12.72 -3.30 7.65
C ALA A 99 13.23 -4.70 7.98
N ARG A 100 14.47 -5.02 7.59
CA ARG A 100 15.07 -6.32 7.94
C ARG A 100 15.18 -6.53 9.45
N ARG A 101 15.56 -5.47 10.19
CA ARG A 101 15.64 -5.51 11.66
C ARG A 101 14.27 -5.75 12.30
N LEU A 102 13.24 -5.00 11.88
CA LEU A 102 11.89 -5.16 12.40
C LEU A 102 11.36 -6.58 12.16
N LEU A 103 11.50 -7.11 10.95
CA LEU A 103 11.06 -8.47 10.62
C LEU A 103 11.77 -9.53 11.49
N PHE A 104 13.07 -9.34 11.74
CA PHE A 104 13.84 -10.19 12.65
C PHE A 104 13.31 -10.12 14.09
N GLU A 105 13.14 -8.92 14.65
CA GLU A 105 12.63 -8.70 16.01
C GLU A 105 11.21 -9.27 16.20
N ARG A 106 10.39 -9.25 15.15
CA ARG A 106 9.03 -9.82 15.14
C ARG A 106 8.98 -11.32 14.81
N GLY A 107 10.12 -11.99 14.71
CA GLY A 107 10.20 -13.43 14.44
C GLY A 107 9.76 -13.85 13.03
N ARG A 108 9.62 -12.89 12.09
CA ARG A 108 9.16 -13.10 10.71
C ARG A 108 10.31 -13.53 9.79
N ARG A 109 11.00 -14.61 10.17
CA ARG A 109 12.19 -15.11 9.47
C ARG A 109 11.86 -15.51 8.04
N THR A 110 12.72 -15.11 7.10
CA THR A 110 12.79 -15.71 5.77
C THR A 110 13.18 -17.18 5.89
N ARG A 111 12.43 -18.07 5.23
CA ARG A 111 13.01 -19.34 4.76
C ARG A 111 14.01 -19.04 3.65
#